data_AF-A0A6V7JIJ0-F1
#
_entry.id   AF-A0A6V7JIJ0-F1
#
_cell.length_a   1.000
_cell.length_b   1.000
_cell.length_c   1.000
_cell.angle_alpha   90.00
_cell.angle_beta   90.00
_cell.angle_gamma   90.00
#
_symmetry.space_group_name_H-M   'P 1'
#
loop_
_entity.id
_entity.type
_entity.pdbx_description
1 polymer ?
#
loop_
_entity_poly.entity_id
_entity_poly.type
_entity_poly.pdbx_seq_one_letter_code
_entity_poly.pdbx_strand_id
1 'polypeptide(L)' 'TIEKLPDKVILNIFSYLSHREICCLARVCKRWRQIAYDTRLWNYVSLRPEISGLHVNSLEMLLQLI' A
#
# COMPACT_ATOMS: atom_id res chain seq x y z
N THR A 1 8.16 10.57 20.49
CA THR A 1 6.94 10.11 19.79
C THR A 1 7.32 9.66 18.39
N ILE A 2 6.45 8.88 17.73
CA ILE A 2 6.74 8.11 16.50
C ILE A 2 7.36 8.93 15.36
N GLU A 3 7.16 10.25 15.37
CA GLU A 3 7.72 11.21 14.41
C GLU A 3 9.25 11.27 14.40
N LYS A 4 9.92 10.85 15.47
CA LYS A 4 11.39 10.81 15.54
C LYS A 4 12.01 9.60 14.82
N LEU A 5 11.21 8.59 14.46
CA LEU A 5 11.72 7.41 13.76
C LEU A 5 12.11 7.79 12.32
N PRO A 6 13.17 7.21 11.74
CA PRO A 6 13.45 7.36 10.30
C PRO A 6 12.36 6.74 9.42
N ASP A 7 12.15 7.29 8.22
CA ASP A 7 11.13 6.78 7.28
C ASP A 7 11.32 5.30 6.94
N LYS A 8 12.57 4.84 6.83
CA LYS A 8 12.90 3.42 6.58
C LYS A 8 12.37 2.50 7.70
N VAL A 9 12.35 2.96 8.94
CA VAL A 9 11.82 2.18 10.07
C VAL A 9 10.30 2.13 10.00
N ILE A 10 9.66 3.26 9.71
CA ILE A 10 8.19 3.33 9.53
C ILE A 10 7.75 2.46 8.35
N LEU A 11 8.49 2.50 7.24
CA LEU A 11 8.25 1.62 6.09
C LEU A 11 8.33 0.14 6.48
N ASN A 12 9.35 -0.25 7.25
CA ASN A 12 9.48 -1.61 7.75
C ASN A 12 8.36 -2.00 8.73
N ILE A 13 7.79 -1.05 9.46
CA ILE A 13 6.58 -1.30 10.26
C ILE A 13 5.38 -1.53 9.34
N PHE A 14 5.22 -0.68 8.31
CA PHE A 14 4.10 -0.77 7.37
C PHE A 14 4.12 -2.08 6.57
N SER A 15 5.29 -2.70 6.34
CA SER A 15 5.38 -3.99 5.65
C SER A 15 4.77 -5.17 6.42
N TYR A 16 4.44 -5.01 7.71
CA TYR A 16 3.71 -6.02 8.48
C TYR A 16 2.19 -5.84 8.44
N LEU A 17 1.70 -4.81 7.76
CA LEU A 17 0.29 -4.48 7.67
C LEU A 17 -0.29 -4.95 6.33
N SER A 18 -1.58 -5.25 6.31
CA SER A 18 -2.29 -5.51 5.06
C SER A 18 -2.36 -4.25 4.19
N HIS A 19 -2.50 -4.42 2.87
CA HIS A 19 -2.73 -3.30 1.95
C HIS A 19 -3.91 -2.41 2.36
N ARG A 20 -4.96 -3.01 2.94
CA ARG A 20 -6.12 -2.26 3.46
C ARG A 20 -5.72 -1.36 4.63
N GLU A 21 -4.93 -1.86 5.56
CA GLU A 21 -4.43 -1.06 6.69
C GLU A 21 -3.49 0.04 6.22
N ILE A 22 -2.60 -0.24 5.26
CA ILE A 22 -1.71 0.78 4.66
C ILE A 22 -2.54 1.93 4.04
N CYS A 23 -3.62 1.62 3.31
CA CYS A 23 -4.55 2.62 2.78
C CYS A 23 -5.19 3.48 3.88
N CYS A 24 -5.52 2.90 5.03
CA CYS A 24 -6.01 3.65 6.19
C CYS A 24 -4.91 4.59 6.74
N LEU A 25 -3.68 4.08 6.87
CA LEU A 25 -2.55 4.86 7.40
C LEU A 25 -2.16 6.04 6.52
N ALA A 26 -2.32 5.94 5.21
CA ALA A 26 -2.09 7.03 4.25
C ALA A 26 -2.96 8.29 4.51
N ARG A 27 -4.02 8.15 5.32
CA ARG A 27 -4.95 9.23 5.67
C ARG A 27 -4.57 9.96 6.96
N VAL A 28 -3.64 9.45 7.75
CA VAL A 28 -3.27 9.99 9.06
C VAL A 28 -2.54 11.34 8.94
N CYS A 29 -1.47 11.40 8.14
CA CYS A 29 -0.73 12.64 7.90
C CYS A 29 0.04 12.59 6.56
N LYS A 30 0.58 13.73 6.13
CA LYS A 30 1.31 13.84 4.84
C LYS A 30 2.50 12.89 4.75
N ARG A 31 3.27 12.76 5.84
CA ARG A 31 4.44 11.88 5.90
C ARG A 31 4.06 10.40 5.78
N TRP A 32 3.00 9.98 6.48
CA TRP A 32 2.52 8.60 6.41
C TRP A 32 1.97 8.27 5.03
N ARG A 33 1.34 9.23 4.35
CA ARG A 33 0.91 9.09 2.95
C ARG A 33 2.09 8.82 2.02
N GLN A 34 3.17 9.59 2.14
CA GLN A 34 4.36 9.40 1.31
C GLN A 34 4.96 8.01 1.51
N ILE A 35 5.07 7.54 2.75
CA ILE A 35 5.63 6.22 3.07
C ILE A 35 4.68 5.10 2.63
N ALA A 36 3.36 5.26 2.82
CA ALA A 36 2.36 4.28 2.42
C ALA A 36 2.31 4.04 0.90
N TYR A 37 2.73 5.01 0.09
CA TYR A 37 2.78 4.89 -1.37
C TYR A 37 4.13 4.38 -1.89
N ASP A 38 5.07 4.04 -1.01
CA ASP A 38 6.33 3.43 -1.40
C ASP A 38 6.09 2.07 -2.07
N THR A 39 6.62 1.89 -3.28
CA THR A 39 6.39 0.70 -4.10
C THR A 39 6.79 -0.60 -3.42
N ARG A 40 7.72 -0.57 -2.46
CA ARG A 40 8.15 -1.75 -1.69
C ARG A 40 7.06 -2.34 -0.82
N LEU A 41 6.01 -1.58 -0.50
CA LEU A 41 4.83 -2.07 0.21
C LEU A 41 3.82 -2.78 -0.72
N TRP A 42 3.94 -2.62 -2.04
CA TRP A 42 2.96 -3.05 -3.04
C TRP A 42 3.53 -4.09 -4.02
N ASN A 43 4.54 -4.84 -3.60
CA ASN A 43 5.22 -5.84 -4.45
C ASN A 43 4.29 -6.99 -4.89
N TYR A 44 3.18 -7.23 -4.18
CA TYR A 44 2.23 -8.30 -4.48
C TYR A 44 0.81 -7.78 -4.39
N VAL A 45 0.10 -7.77 -5.50
CA VAL A 45 -1.32 -7.42 -5.53
C VAL A 45 -2.12 -8.63 -5.95
N SER A 46 -3.16 -8.97 -5.18
CA SER A 46 -4.09 -10.04 -5.55
C SER A 46 -5.05 -9.54 -6.62
N LEU A 47 -5.23 -10.31 -7.69
CA LEU A 47 -6.27 -10.08 -8.70
C LEU A 47 -7.54 -10.91 -8.43
N ARG A 48 -7.62 -11.58 -7.27
CA ARG A 48 -8.75 -12.46 -6.92
C ARG A 48 -9.83 -11.65 -6.18
N PRO A 49 -10.97 -11.34 -6.81
CA PRO A 49 -12.00 -10.50 -6.22
C PRO A 49 -12.59 -11.10 -4.93
N GLU A 50 -12.64 -12.44 -4.84
CA GLU A 50 -13.24 -13.18 -3.72
C GLU A 50 -12.49 -12.98 -2.40
N ILE A 51 -11.22 -12.55 -2.48
CA ILE A 51 -10.37 -12.23 -1.33
C ILE A 51 -9.96 -10.76 -1.31
N SER A 52 -10.86 -9.87 -1.75
CA SER A 52 -10.62 -8.41 -1.80
C SER A 52 -9.44 -7.99 -2.68
N GLY A 53 -9.08 -8.81 -3.67
CA GLY A 53 -8.15 -8.43 -4.73
C GLY A 53 -8.75 -7.41 -5.69
N LEU A 54 -7.90 -6.83 -6.54
CA LEU A 54 -8.35 -5.95 -7.61
C LEU A 54 -9.23 -6.73 -8.58
N HIS A 55 -10.43 -6.18 -8.82
CA HIS A 55 -11.31 -6.70 -9.87
C HIS A 55 -10.81 -6.19 -11.22
N VAL A 56 -10.22 -7.08 -12.01
CA VAL A 56 -9.71 -6.80 -13.36
C VAL A 56 -10.50 -7.65 -14.34
N ASN A 57 -11.31 -7.01 -15.19
CA ASN A 57 -12.21 -7.68 -16.13
C ASN A 57 -11.69 -7.68 -17.58
N SER A 58 -10.57 -7.01 -17.85
CA SER A 58 -9.92 -6.97 -19.17
C SER A 58 -8.42 -6.75 -19.04
N LEU A 59 -7.67 -7.14 -20.09
CA LEU A 59 -6.24 -6.84 -20.20
C LEU A 59 -5.98 -5.32 -20.20
N GLU A 60 -6.87 -4.55 -20.83
CA GLU A 60 -6.74 -3.11 -20.94
C GLU A 60 -6.84 -2.42 -19.56
N MET A 61 -7.72 -2.90 -18.69
CA MET A 61 -7.80 -2.42 -17.30
C MET A 61 -6.51 -2.74 -16.52
N LEU A 62 -5.88 -3.89 -16.76
CA LEU A 62 -4.61 -4.24 -16.14
C LEU A 62 -3.48 -3.30 -16.58
N LEU A 63 -3.43 -2.98 -17.88
CA LEU A 63 -2.40 -2.11 -18.46
C LEU A 63 -2.49 -0.65 -17.96
N GLN A 64 -3.66 -0.19 -17.48
CA GLN A 64 -3.82 1.14 -16.89
C GLN A 64 -3.23 1.25 -15.47
N LEU A 65 -2.80 0.14 -14.86
CA LEU A 65 -2.29 0.11 -13.48
C LEU A 65 -0.75 0.16 -13.39
N ILE A 66 -0.05 0.13 -14.53
CA ILE A 66 1.42 0.15 -14.66
C ILE A 66 1.88 1.42 -15.38
#